data_AF-A0A0S2JF78-F1
#
_entry.id   AF-A0A0S2JF78-F1
#
_cell.length_a   1.000
_cell.length_b   1.000
_cell.length_c   1.000
_cell.angle_alpha   90.00
_cell.angle_beta   90.00
_cell.angle_gamma   90.00
#
_symmetry.space_group_name_H-M   'P 1'
#
loop_
_entity.id
_entity.type
_entity.pdbx_description
1 polymer ?
#
loop_
_entity_poly.entity_id
_entity_poly.type
_entity_poly.pdbx_seq_one_letter_code
_entity_poly.pdbx_strand_id
1 'polypeptide(L)'
;MDRRNTPQENKILDYVNQTKNSYGENDKSSRKAIKKRKAQVNRSFRREESNILNQSIDDLEELDIELSEQPRNQWKKFADESLIEHLANGTSDSTRTKGVELDSDLQKEAIKRLKKKKRETTL
;
A
#
# COMPACT_ATOMS: atom_id res chain seq x y z
N MET A 1 22.26 -23.01 7.37
CA MET A 1 21.25 -23.81 8.09
C MET A 1 20.13 -22.86 8.47
N ASP A 2 19.00 -22.96 7.79
CA ASP A 2 17.83 -22.14 8.12
C ASP A 2 17.39 -22.49 9.55
N ARG A 3 17.39 -21.49 10.43
CA ARG A 3 17.01 -21.68 11.82
C ARG A 3 15.51 -21.89 11.79
N ARG A 4 15.05 -23.13 11.98
CA ARG A 4 13.61 -23.42 11.97
C ARG A 4 12.94 -22.54 13.01
N ASN A 5 12.05 -21.66 12.55
CA ASN A 5 11.24 -20.83 13.42
C ASN A 5 10.40 -21.73 14.32
N THR A 6 10.35 -21.37 15.60
CA THR A 6 9.40 -21.94 16.54
C THR A 6 7.96 -21.54 16.17
N PRO A 7 6.95 -22.31 16.60
CA PRO A 7 5.55 -21.93 16.42
C PRO A 7 5.24 -20.52 16.94
N GLN A 8 5.87 -20.10 18.04
CA GLN A 8 5.73 -18.78 18.64
C GLN A 8 6.28 -17.68 17.72
N GLU A 9 7.48 -17.91 17.15
CA GLU A 9 8.09 -16.97 16.20
C GLU A 9 7.26 -16.85 14.92
N ASN A 10 6.71 -17.96 14.42
CA ASN A 10 5.79 -17.93 13.26
C ASN A 10 4.55 -17.09 13.56
N LYS A 11 3.96 -17.26 14.75
CA LYS A 11 2.80 -16.45 15.17
C LYS A 11 3.12 -14.97 15.27
N ILE A 12 4.31 -14.61 15.76
CA ILE A 12 4.77 -13.22 15.78
C ILE A 12 4.94 -12.68 14.35
N LEU A 13 5.52 -13.46 13.45
CA LEU A 13 5.68 -13.07 12.04
C LEU A 13 4.32 -12.88 11.36
N ASP A 14 3.34 -13.75 11.66
CA ASP A 14 1.97 -13.59 11.17
C ASP A 14 1.36 -12.26 11.62
N TYR A 15 1.49 -11.90 12.89
CA TYR A 15 0.99 -10.62 13.41
C TYR A 15 1.59 -9.40 12.70
N VAL A 16 2.88 -9.48 12.33
CA VAL A 16 3.60 -8.37 11.70
C VAL A 16 3.37 -8.30 10.19
N ASN A 17 3.35 -9.45 9.51
CA ASN A 17 3.39 -9.51 8.05
C ASN A 17 2.00 -9.69 7.42
N GLN A 18 1.06 -10.32 8.10
CA GLN A 18 -0.30 -10.39 7.58
C GLN A 18 -0.91 -8.99 7.62
N THR A 19 -1.55 -8.61 6.51
CA THR A 19 -2.16 -7.30 6.36
C THR A 19 -3.67 -7.42 6.22
N LYS A 20 -4.39 -6.40 6.70
CA LYS A 20 -5.84 -6.28 6.62
C LYS A 20 -6.22 -4.98 5.93
N ASN A 21 -7.25 -5.06 5.09
CA ASN A 21 -7.81 -3.87 4.45
C ASN A 21 -8.60 -3.08 5.51
N SER A 22 -8.10 -1.92 5.90
CA SER A 22 -8.75 -1.01 6.86
C SER A 22 -9.54 0.12 6.17
N TYR A 23 -9.62 0.13 4.84
CA TYR A 23 -10.28 1.20 4.06
C TYR A 23 -11.78 1.01 3.85
N GLY A 24 -12.40 0.01 4.48
CA GLY A 24 -13.85 -0.26 4.33
C GLY A 24 -14.27 -0.73 2.94
N GLU A 25 -13.33 -0.96 2.02
CA GLU A 25 -13.63 -1.53 0.71
C GLU A 25 -13.96 -3.02 0.81
N ASN A 26 -14.96 -3.45 0.04
CA ASN A 26 -15.24 -4.86 -0.18
C ASN A 26 -14.03 -5.55 -0.87
N ASP A 27 -13.79 -6.82 -0.53
CA ASP A 27 -12.78 -7.67 -1.19
C ASP A 27 -12.84 -7.63 -2.74
N LYS A 28 -14.05 -7.55 -3.33
CA LYS A 28 -14.19 -7.46 -4.78
C LYS A 28 -13.69 -6.12 -5.35
N SER A 29 -13.91 -5.01 -4.63
CA SER A 29 -13.44 -3.69 -5.07
C SER A 29 -11.94 -3.55 -4.86
N SER A 30 -11.42 -3.98 -3.70
CA SER A 30 -9.99 -3.87 -3.37
C SER A 30 -9.11 -4.61 -4.37
N ARG A 31 -9.51 -5.81 -4.80
CA ARG A 31 -8.80 -6.60 -5.81
C ARG A 31 -8.75 -5.92 -7.18
N LYS A 32 -9.78 -5.14 -7.54
CA LYS A 32 -9.89 -4.49 -8.85
C LYS A 32 -9.35 -3.05 -8.86
N ALA A 33 -9.32 -2.39 -7.71
CA ALA A 33 -8.95 -0.98 -7.58
C ALA A 33 -7.53 -0.70 -8.10
N ILE A 34 -6.55 -1.55 -7.76
CA ILE A 34 -5.16 -1.40 -8.20
C ILE A 34 -5.04 -1.42 -9.72
N LYS A 35 -5.64 -2.44 -10.38
CA LYS A 35 -5.61 -2.55 -11.84
C LYS A 35 -6.31 -1.37 -12.49
N LYS A 36 -7.48 -0.98 -11.98
CA LYS A 36 -8.25 0.17 -12.47
C LYS A 36 -7.43 1.46 -12.38
N ARG A 37 -6.77 1.70 -11.25
CA ARG A 37 -6.02 2.93 -11.00
C ARG A 37 -4.76 3.02 -11.87
N LYS A 38 -4.01 1.92 -12.00
CA LYS A 38 -2.88 1.83 -12.95
C LYS A 38 -3.33 2.10 -14.39
N ALA A 39 -4.44 1.51 -14.82
CA ALA A 39 -4.97 1.73 -16.16
C ALA A 39 -5.40 3.19 -16.37
N GLN A 40 -6.01 3.82 -15.37
CA GLN A 40 -6.39 5.23 -15.41
C GLN A 40 -5.18 6.15 -15.58
N VAL A 41 -4.13 5.97 -14.77
CA VAL A 41 -2.88 6.75 -14.84
C VAL A 41 -2.22 6.62 -16.21
N ASN A 42 -2.14 5.40 -16.75
CA ASN A 42 -1.53 5.20 -18.07
C ASN A 42 -2.38 5.78 -19.19
N ARG A 43 -3.71 5.79 -19.02
CA ARG A 43 -4.62 6.36 -20.01
C ARG A 43 -4.56 7.88 -20.00
N SER A 44 -4.48 8.53 -18.83
CA SER A 44 -4.34 9.99 -18.77
C SER A 44 -3.02 10.42 -19.38
N PHE A 45 -1.92 9.77 -19.01
CA PHE A 45 -0.58 10.07 -19.55
C PHE A 45 -0.55 9.97 -21.09
N ARG A 46 -1.00 8.85 -21.66
CA ARG A 46 -1.06 8.69 -23.13
C ARG A 46 -1.98 9.68 -23.82
N ARG A 47 -3.06 10.09 -23.15
CA ARG A 47 -3.98 11.09 -23.69
C ARG A 47 -3.31 12.46 -23.75
N GLU A 48 -2.54 12.80 -22.73
CA GLU A 48 -1.76 14.04 -22.71
C GLU A 48 -0.66 14.03 -23.78
N GLU A 49 0.11 12.94 -23.90
CA GLU A 49 1.08 12.75 -25.01
C GLU A 49 0.40 12.90 -26.38
N SER A 50 -0.75 12.25 -26.56
CA SER A 50 -1.51 12.36 -27.81
C SER A 50 -2.02 13.77 -28.06
N ASN A 51 -2.36 14.53 -27.01
CA ASN A 51 -2.80 15.91 -27.17
C ASN A 51 -1.63 16.78 -27.61
N ILE A 52 -0.45 16.65 -26.98
CA ILE A 52 0.79 17.36 -27.35
C ILE A 52 1.13 17.07 -28.82
N LEU A 53 1.14 15.80 -29.23
CA LEU A 53 1.40 15.39 -30.62
C LEU A 53 0.40 15.94 -31.64
N ASN A 54 -0.84 16.23 -31.22
CA ASN A 54 -1.87 16.78 -32.10
C ASN A 54 -1.92 18.31 -32.08
N GLN A 55 -1.10 18.98 -31.26
CA GLN A 55 -0.96 20.43 -31.36
C GLN A 55 -0.25 20.76 -32.68
N SER A 56 -0.71 21.83 -33.35
CA SER A 56 -0.05 22.34 -34.55
C SER A 56 1.21 23.09 -34.14
N ILE A 57 2.27 22.34 -33.84
CA ILE A 57 3.60 22.87 -33.57
C ILE A 57 4.39 22.71 -34.87
N ASP A 58 4.84 23.84 -35.43
CA ASP A 58 5.64 23.85 -36.68
C ASP A 58 7.09 23.42 -36.42
N ASP A 59 7.55 23.46 -35.17
CA ASP A 59 8.90 23.09 -34.73
C ASP A 59 8.92 21.70 -34.04
N LEU A 60 9.59 20.75 -34.67
CA LEU A 60 9.72 19.38 -34.16
C LEU A 60 10.66 19.29 -32.95
N GLU A 61 11.61 20.21 -32.78
CA GLU A 61 12.52 20.22 -31.63
C GLU A 61 11.79 20.66 -30.37
N GLU A 62 10.91 21.66 -30.47
CA GLU A 62 10.04 22.11 -29.38
C GLU A 62 9.07 21.01 -28.94
N LEU A 63 8.50 20.29 -29.90
CA LEU A 63 7.61 19.15 -29.64
C LEU A 63 8.31 18.01 -28.87
N ASP A 64 9.55 17.68 -29.24
CA ASP A 64 10.31 16.60 -28.59
C ASP A 64 10.66 16.96 -27.14
N ILE A 65 11.03 18.22 -26.89
CA ILE A 65 11.28 18.75 -25.54
C ILE A 65 10.00 18.66 -24.70
N GLU A 66 8.88 19.18 -25.19
CA GLU A 66 7.60 19.18 -24.45
C GLU A 66 7.14 17.75 -24.09
N LEU A 67 7.29 16.82 -25.04
CA LEU A 67 6.93 15.41 -24.80
C LEU A 67 7.85 14.76 -23.77
N SER A 68 9.16 15.08 -23.78
CA SER A 68 10.14 14.54 -22.84
C SER A 68 9.95 15.06 -21.41
N GLU A 69 9.45 16.29 -21.27
CA GLU A 69 9.19 16.92 -19.97
C GLU A 69 7.88 16.47 -19.33
N GLN A 70 6.97 15.86 -20.11
CA GLN A 70 5.66 15.48 -19.63
C GLN A 70 5.74 14.46 -18.48
N PRO A 71 5.33 14.83 -17.25
CA PRO A 71 5.52 13.97 -16.10
C PRO A 71 4.42 12.91 -16.01
N ARG A 72 4.82 11.65 -15.89
CA ARG A 72 3.87 10.59 -15.55
C ARG A 72 3.51 10.63 -14.06
N ASN A 73 2.21 10.58 -13.76
CA ASN A 73 1.73 10.46 -12.39
C ASN A 73 2.27 9.18 -11.71
N GLN A 74 3.00 9.36 -10.61
CA GLN A 74 3.64 8.30 -9.84
C GLN A 74 2.68 7.68 -8.83
N TRP A 75 1.60 7.06 -9.33
CA TRP A 75 0.65 6.41 -8.44
C TRP A 75 1.28 5.22 -7.71
N LYS A 76 1.15 5.23 -6.39
CA LYS A 76 1.55 4.14 -5.50
C LYS A 76 0.35 3.68 -4.68
N LYS A 77 0.22 2.36 -4.47
CA LYS A 77 -0.77 1.83 -3.53
C LYS A 77 -0.38 2.29 -2.12
N PHE A 78 -1.32 2.83 -1.37
CA PHE A 78 -1.12 3.06 0.05
C PHE A 78 -1.05 1.70 0.77
N ALA A 79 -0.19 1.59 1.79
CA ALA A 79 0.05 0.33 2.48
C ALA A 79 -1.17 -0.08 3.32
N ASP A 80 -1.50 -1.37 3.31
CA ASP A 80 -2.52 -1.93 4.18
C ASP A 80 -2.02 -1.96 5.64
N GLU A 81 -2.94 -2.04 6.60
CA GLU A 81 -2.62 -2.12 8.02
C GLU A 81 -2.15 -3.54 8.40
N SER A 82 -1.20 -3.65 9.32
CA SER A 82 -0.77 -4.96 9.84
C SER A 82 -1.87 -5.60 10.71
N LEU A 83 -1.89 -6.93 10.80
CA LEU A 83 -2.88 -7.65 11.61
C LEU A 83 -2.87 -7.19 13.07
N ILE A 84 -1.69 -6.95 13.64
CA ILE A 84 -1.57 -6.51 15.03
C ILE A 84 -2.11 -5.10 15.26
N GLU A 85 -1.92 -4.18 14.31
CA GLU A 85 -2.47 -2.83 14.38
C GLU A 85 -3.99 -2.85 14.19
N HIS A 86 -4.47 -3.68 13.26
CA HIS A 86 -5.89 -3.89 13.04
C HIS A 86 -6.61 -4.44 14.28
N LEU A 87 -5.99 -5.39 14.99
CA LEU A 87 -6.50 -5.92 16.25
C LEU A 87 -6.49 -4.86 17.36
N ALA A 88 -5.42 -4.05 17.44
CA ALA A 88 -5.30 -2.99 18.45
C ALA A 88 -6.30 -1.85 18.25
N ASN A 89 -6.61 -1.51 17.00
CA ASN A 89 -7.54 -0.44 16.67
C ASN A 89 -9.00 -0.83 16.91
N GLY A 90 -9.29 -2.12 17.07
CA GLY A 90 -10.63 -2.65 17.29
C GLY A 90 -11.50 -2.47 16.04
N THR A 91 -12.15 -3.53 15.59
CA THR A 91 -13.14 -3.38 14.52
C THR A 91 -14.25 -2.43 15.02
N SER A 92 -14.36 -1.25 14.43
CA SER A 92 -15.37 -0.22 14.76
C SER A 92 -16.80 -0.77 14.73
N ASP A 93 -17.03 -1.84 13.95
CA ASP A 93 -18.32 -2.50 13.75
C ASP A 93 -18.65 -3.59 14.78
N SER A 94 -17.72 -3.97 15.66
CA SER A 94 -17.95 -5.05 16.63
C SER A 94 -17.99 -4.51 18.05
N THR A 95 -19.20 -4.43 18.61
CA THR A 95 -19.44 -4.21 20.04
C THR A 95 -18.77 -5.26 20.94
N ARG A 96 -18.28 -6.37 20.37
CA ARG A 96 -17.54 -7.45 21.07
C ARG A 96 -16.05 -7.21 21.25
N THR A 97 -15.42 -6.29 20.50
CA THR A 97 -13.95 -6.17 20.46
C THR A 97 -13.42 -4.80 20.91
N LYS A 98 -14.28 -3.87 21.30
CA LYS A 98 -13.85 -2.63 21.95
C LYS A 98 -13.11 -2.97 23.24
N GLY A 99 -11.79 -2.76 23.25
CA GLY A 99 -10.97 -2.91 24.45
C GLY A 99 -10.37 -4.30 24.65
N VAL A 100 -10.11 -5.09 23.59
CA VAL A 100 -9.22 -6.24 23.75
C VAL A 100 -7.82 -5.70 24.04
N GLU A 101 -7.46 -5.63 25.31
CA GLU A 101 -6.10 -5.37 25.73
C GLU A 101 -5.18 -6.40 25.06
N LEU A 102 -4.06 -5.92 24.52
CA LEU A 102 -3.04 -6.76 23.90
C LEU A 102 -2.33 -7.55 25.00
N ASP A 103 -2.98 -8.61 25.45
CA ASP A 103 -2.63 -9.29 26.69
C ASP A 103 -1.47 -10.27 26.51
N SER A 104 -1.23 -10.72 25.27
CA SER A 104 -0.20 -11.73 24.98
C SER A 104 1.20 -11.12 24.79
N ASP A 105 2.21 -11.74 25.42
CA ASP A 105 3.63 -11.39 25.22
C ASP A 105 4.04 -11.45 23.73
N LEU A 106 3.45 -12.35 22.95
CA LEU A 106 3.69 -12.46 21.51
C LEU A 106 3.19 -11.23 20.75
N GLN A 107 2.07 -10.64 21.16
CA GLN A 107 1.51 -9.43 20.56
C GLN A 107 2.39 -8.22 20.87
N LYS A 108 2.86 -8.10 22.12
CA LYS A 108 3.79 -7.06 22.55
C LYS A 108 5.11 -7.14 21.76
N GLU A 109 5.63 -8.35 21.58
CA GLU A 109 6.82 -8.58 20.76
C GLU A 109 6.58 -8.23 19.29
N ALA A 110 5.43 -8.61 18.72
CA ALA A 110 5.05 -8.26 17.34
C ALA A 110 5.02 -6.74 17.13
N ILE A 111 4.44 -5.98 18.08
CA ILE A 111 4.42 -4.52 18.03
C ILE A 111 5.84 -3.95 18.06
N LYS A 112 6.71 -4.50 18.92
CA LYS A 112 8.12 -4.08 19.00
C LYS A 112 8.84 -4.30 17.66
N ARG A 113 8.66 -5.49 17.04
CA ARG A 113 9.23 -5.81 15.72
C ARG A 113 8.67 -4.90 14.63
N LEU A 114 7.36 -4.64 14.63
CA LEU A 114 6.71 -3.75 13.67
C LEU A 114 7.24 -2.31 13.78
N LYS A 115 7.35 -1.77 14.99
CA LYS A 115 7.92 -0.43 15.23
C LYS A 115 9.37 -0.33 14.76
N LYS A 116 10.19 -1.37 15.00
CA LYS A 116 11.56 -1.43 14.49
C LYS A 116 11.59 -1.39 12.96
N LYS A 117 10.78 -2.24 12.30
CA LYS A 117 10.66 -2.31 10.84
C LYS A 117 10.24 -0.96 10.23
N LYS A 118 9.25 -0.29 10.82
CA LYS A 118 8.78 1.03 10.36
C LYS A 118 9.89 2.08 10.40
N ARG A 119 10.71 2.10 11.47
CA ARG A 119 11.86 3.00 11.59
C ARG A 119 12.93 2.75 10.52
N GLU A 120 13.19 1.48 10.21
CA GLU A 120 14.17 1.08 9.19
C GLU A 120 13.72 1.48 7.77
N THR A 121 12.43 1.44 7.46
CA THR A 121 11.91 1.86 6.14
C THR A 121 11.79 3.37 5.92
N THR A 122 11.88 4.17 6.99
CA THR A 122 11.82 5.64 6.91
C THR A 122 13.19 6.30 6.81
N LEU A 123 14.28 5.53 6.97
CA LEU A 123 15.66 5.92 6.70
C LEU A 123 16.03 5.54 5.27
#